data_AF-A0A8D8QYF3-F1
#
_entry.id   AF-A0A8D8QYF3-F1
#
_cell.length_a   1.000
_cell.length_b   1.000
_cell.length_c   1.000
_cell.angle_alpha   90.00
_cell.angle_beta   90.00
_cell.angle_gamma   90.00
#
_symmetry.space_group_name_H-M   'P 1'
#
loop_
_entity.id
_entity.type
_entity.pdbx_description
1 polymer ?
#
loop_
_entity_poly.entity_id
_entity_poly.type
_entity_poly.pdbx_seq_one_letter_code
_entity_poly.pdbx_strand_id
1 'polypeptide(L)'
;MQFQHKIVQFLILDNHVSHVSYEAVTHAKKKFIHMLSLPPHTSHKTQPLDRVFFRPLKANYDVAIDNWLSSHAGQVVTTYHIAEIFKVAYERTATIEKASEAFKATGIFPLDT
;
A
#
# COMPACT_ATOMS: atom_id res chain seq x y z
N MET A 1 13.94 26.39 -24.63
CA MET A 1 12.90 26.12 -23.63
C MET A 1 12.92 24.62 -23.34
N GLN A 2 13.60 24.19 -22.28
CA GLN A 2 13.67 22.76 -21.92
C GLN A 2 12.32 22.34 -21.35
N PHE A 3 11.61 21.48 -22.06
CA PHE A 3 10.46 20.77 -21.50
C PHE A 3 11.01 19.82 -20.43
N GLN A 4 10.92 20.22 -19.16
CA GLN A 4 11.07 19.31 -18.04
C GLN A 4 10.01 18.22 -18.22
N HIS A 5 10.44 16.98 -18.49
CA HIS A 5 9.55 15.82 -18.49
C HIS A 5 8.95 15.69 -17.08
N LYS A 6 7.73 16.21 -16.90
CA LYS A 6 7.03 16.10 -15.63
C LYS A 6 6.38 14.72 -15.57
N ILE A 7 6.92 13.86 -14.72
CA ILE A 7 6.29 12.60 -14.36
C ILE A 7 5.04 12.95 -13.55
N VAL A 8 3.87 12.57 -14.06
CA VAL A 8 2.59 12.72 -13.37
C VAL A 8 2.44 11.51 -12.44
N GLN A 9 2.33 11.75 -11.14
CA GLN A 9 2.10 10.71 -10.15
C GLN A 9 0.65 10.77 -9.65
N PHE A 10 0.00 9.61 -9.56
CA PHE A 10 -1.30 9.49 -8.90
C PHE A 10 -1.12 8.91 -7.50
N LEU A 11 -1.81 9.50 -6.53
CA LEU A 11 -1.94 9.01 -5.16
C LEU A 11 -3.42 8.69 -4.92
N ILE A 12 -3.72 7.40 -4.71
CA ILE A 12 -5.08 6.91 -4.51
C ILE A 12 -5.34 6.78 -3.02
N LEU A 13 -6.44 7.35 -2.54
CA LEU A 13 -6.78 7.44 -1.13
C LEU A 13 -8.15 6.83 -0.87
N ASP A 14 -8.30 6.19 0.28
CA ASP A 14 -9.60 5.97 0.86
C ASP A 14 -10.15 7.32 1.35
N ASN A 15 -11.45 7.53 1.22
CA ASN A 15 -12.09 8.83 1.49
C ASN A 15 -12.23 9.11 3.00
N HIS A 16 -11.25 8.69 3.81
CA HIS A 16 -11.24 8.91 5.24
C HIS A 16 -10.76 10.34 5.55
N VAL A 17 -11.51 11.05 6.39
CA VAL A 17 -11.33 12.49 6.64
C VAL A 17 -9.93 12.87 7.14
N SER A 18 -9.23 11.95 7.81
CA SER A 18 -7.86 12.18 8.29
C SER A 18 -6.80 12.29 7.18
N HIS A 19 -7.10 11.83 5.96
CA HIS A 19 -6.13 11.81 4.87
C HIS A 19 -6.16 13.08 4.00
N VAL A 20 -7.09 14.00 4.26
CA VAL A 20 -7.28 15.20 3.44
C VAL A 20 -7.15 16.45 4.30
N SER A 21 -5.94 17.00 4.36
CA SER A 21 -5.69 18.35 4.90
C SER A 21 -5.34 19.32 3.79
N TYR A 22 -5.57 20.62 4.05
CA TYR A 22 -5.20 21.68 3.10
C TYR A 22 -3.69 21.66 2.80
N GLU A 23 -2.86 21.42 3.82
CA GLU A 23 -1.41 21.33 3.70
C GLU A 23 -1.00 20.16 2.82
N ALA A 24 -1.60 18.98 3.01
CA ALA A 24 -1.31 17.78 2.22
C ALA A 24 -1.67 17.98 0.73
N VAL A 25 -2.86 18.50 0.45
CA VAL A 25 -3.32 18.77 -0.93
C VAL A 25 -2.44 19.83 -1.61
N THR A 26 -2.11 20.90 -0.89
CA THR A 26 -1.24 21.96 -1.39
C THR A 26 0.17 21.44 -1.68
N HIS A 27 0.68 20.57 -0.81
CA HIS A 27 1.98 19.94 -0.99
C HIS A 27 2.00 19.00 -2.21
N ALA A 28 0.98 18.15 -2.37
CA ALA A 28 0.83 17.25 -3.51
C ALA A 28 0.77 18.03 -4.84
N LYS A 29 -0.04 19.10 -4.88
CA LYS A 29 -0.17 19.97 -6.06
C LYS A 29 1.16 20.60 -6.47
N LYS A 30 1.97 21.09 -5.51
CA LYS A 30 3.31 21.65 -5.79
C LYS A 30 4.28 20.63 -6.40
N LYS A 31 4.06 19.34 -6.13
CA LYS A 31 4.89 18.22 -6.61
C LYS A 31 4.29 17.46 -7.80
N PHE A 32 3.23 17.98 -8.42
CA PHE A 32 2.53 17.30 -9.55
C PHE A 32 1.98 15.91 -9.18
N ILE A 33 1.61 15.73 -7.91
CA ILE A 33 0.92 14.53 -7.42
C ILE A 33 -0.59 14.80 -7.48
N HIS A 34 -1.30 13.98 -8.26
CA HIS A 34 -2.75 14.00 -8.35
C HIS A 34 -3.34 13.06 -7.30
N MET A 35 -4.02 13.63 -6.31
CA MET A 35 -4.72 12.87 -5.29
C MET A 35 -6.10 12.47 -5.82
N LEU A 36 -6.41 11.18 -5.80
CA LEU A 36 -7.67 10.61 -6.25
C LEU A 36 -8.35 9.90 -5.07
N SER A 37 -9.60 10.28 -4.76
CA SER A 37 -10.41 9.61 -3.75
C SER A 37 -11.26 8.51 -4.36
N LEU A 38 -11.28 7.34 -3.73
CA LEU A 38 -12.21 6.26 -4.12
C LEU A 38 -13.64 6.58 -3.64
N PRO A 39 -14.68 6.07 -4.33
CA PRO A 39 -16.06 6.20 -3.86
C PRO A 39 -16.23 5.63 -2.45
N PRO A 40 -17.13 6.20 -1.63
CA PRO A 40 -17.37 5.70 -0.28
C PRO A 40 -17.91 4.26 -0.31
N HIS A 41 -17.54 3.45 0.68
CA HIS A 41 -17.99 2.07 0.87
C HIS A 41 -17.65 1.09 -0.28
N THR A 42 -16.69 1.42 -1.15
CA THR A 42 -16.25 0.54 -2.24
C THR A 42 -14.87 -0.05 -2.06
N SER A 43 -14.21 0.10 -0.91
CA SER A 43 -12.82 -0.36 -0.72
C SER A 43 -12.61 -1.84 -1.10
N HIS A 44 -13.53 -2.71 -0.71
CA HIS A 44 -13.53 -4.14 -1.07
C HIS A 44 -13.58 -4.42 -2.60
N LYS A 45 -13.88 -3.43 -3.44
CA LYS A 45 -13.92 -3.50 -4.90
C LYS A 45 -12.83 -2.66 -5.57
N THR A 46 -12.60 -1.43 -5.08
CA THR A 46 -11.81 -0.42 -5.79
C THR A 46 -10.47 -0.10 -5.12
N GLN A 47 -10.23 -0.55 -3.88
CA GLN A 47 -8.99 -0.27 -3.16
C GLN A 47 -7.97 -1.40 -3.36
N PRO A 48 -6.85 -1.16 -4.08
CA PRO A 48 -5.91 -2.22 -4.45
C PRO A 48 -5.34 -2.95 -3.24
N LEU A 49 -5.03 -2.19 -2.18
CA LEU A 49 -4.45 -2.73 -0.96
C LEU A 49 -5.41 -3.69 -0.24
N ASP A 50 -6.66 -3.29 -0.09
CA ASP A 50 -7.69 -4.10 0.59
C ASP A 50 -8.07 -5.34 -0.24
N ARG A 51 -8.21 -5.17 -1.56
CA ARG A 51 -8.66 -6.23 -2.45
C ARG A 51 -7.62 -7.35 -2.58
N VAL A 52 -6.34 -6.98 -2.66
CA VAL A 52 -5.29 -7.93 -3.11
C VAL A 52 -4.08 -7.99 -2.18
N PHE A 53 -3.67 -6.89 -1.54
CA PHE A 53 -2.37 -6.84 -0.84
C PHE A 53 -2.42 -7.26 0.64
N PHE A 54 -3.42 -6.80 1.40
CA PHE A 54 -3.40 -6.97 2.86
C PHE A 54 -3.64 -8.43 3.32
N ARG A 55 -4.44 -9.20 2.58
CA ARG A 55 -4.64 -10.62 2.90
C ARG A 55 -3.34 -11.43 2.84
N PRO A 56 -2.56 -11.43 1.74
CA PRO A 56 -1.28 -12.12 1.70
C PRO A 56 -0.25 -11.51 2.65
N LEU A 57 -0.26 -10.19 2.88
CA LEU A 57 0.64 -9.58 3.87
C LEU A 57 0.40 -10.14 5.27
N LYS A 58 -0.87 -10.25 5.68
CA LYS A 58 -1.24 -10.84 6.98
C LYS A 58 -0.77 -12.28 7.08
N ALA A 59 -1.04 -13.10 6.05
CA ALA A 59 -0.60 -14.50 6.04
C ALA A 59 0.93 -14.64 6.12
N ASN A 60 1.68 -13.79 5.40
CA ASN A 60 3.14 -13.76 5.48
C ASN A 60 3.65 -13.25 6.84
N TYR A 61 2.90 -12.34 7.48
CA TYR A 61 3.21 -11.86 8.82
C TYR A 61 3.00 -12.95 9.87
N ASP A 62 1.90 -13.71 9.79
CA ASP A 62 1.64 -14.86 10.64
C ASP A 62 2.79 -15.89 10.54
N VAL A 63 3.26 -16.17 9.33
CA VAL A 63 4.44 -17.03 9.13
C VAL A 63 5.73 -16.39 9.68
N ALA A 64 5.92 -15.09 9.51
CA ALA A 64 7.13 -14.40 9.97
C ALA A 64 7.21 -14.38 11.52
N ILE A 65 6.09 -14.14 12.20
CA ILE A 65 6.04 -14.11 13.67
C ILE A 65 6.23 -15.51 14.25
N ASP A 66 5.64 -16.55 13.64
CA ASP A 66 5.82 -17.95 14.08
C ASP A 66 7.28 -18.39 13.97
N ASN A 67 7.96 -18.02 12.88
CA ASN A 67 9.40 -18.30 12.71
C ASN A 67 10.26 -17.54 13.72
N TRP A 68 9.93 -16.27 14.00
CA TRP A 68 10.65 -15.47 14.98
C TRP A 68 10.51 -16.05 16.40
N LEU A 69 9.30 -16.44 16.80
CA LEU A 69 9.03 -17.06 18.10
C LEU A 69 9.75 -18.41 18.24
N SER A 70 9.80 -19.19 17.16
CA SER A 70 10.51 -20.49 17.14
C SER A 70 12.03 -20.33 17.27
N SER A 71 12.60 -19.24 16.73
CA SER A 71 14.04 -18.95 16.84
C SER A 71 14.44 -18.21 18.12
N HIS A 72 13.48 -17.64 18.85
CA HIS A 72 13.68 -16.87 20.08
C HIS A 72 12.89 -17.47 21.26
N ALA A 73 13.14 -18.75 21.55
CA ALA A 73 12.42 -19.48 22.58
C ALA A 73 12.46 -18.77 23.95
N GLY A 74 11.29 -18.60 24.56
CA GLY A 74 11.12 -17.94 25.86
C GLY A 74 11.13 -16.41 25.81
N GLN A 75 11.28 -15.80 24.63
CA GLN A 75 11.18 -14.35 24.46
C GLN A 75 9.76 -13.94 24.05
N VAL A 76 9.40 -12.70 24.41
CA VAL A 76 8.13 -12.07 24.02
C VAL A 76 8.39 -11.06 22.91
N VAL A 77 7.53 -11.04 21.90
CA VAL A 77 7.57 -10.02 20.84
C VAL A 77 7.23 -8.67 21.46
N THR A 78 8.14 -7.71 21.32
CA THR A 78 7.93 -6.32 21.74
C THR A 78 7.73 -5.42 20.53
N THR A 79 7.36 -4.16 20.76
CA THR A 79 7.24 -3.16 19.69
C THR A 79 8.54 -2.95 18.91
N TYR A 80 9.71 -3.22 19.52
CA TYR A 80 11.00 -3.12 18.85
C TYR A 80 11.23 -4.23 17.81
N HIS A 81 10.58 -5.39 17.97
CA HIS A 81 10.71 -6.53 17.05
C HIS A 81 9.70 -6.46 15.89
N ILE A 82 8.59 -5.72 16.05
CA ILE A 82 7.52 -5.63 15.03
C ILE A 82 8.07 -5.19 13.67
N ALA A 83 8.96 -4.19 13.64
CA ALA A 83 9.52 -3.69 12.39
C ALA A 83 10.36 -4.75 11.65
N GLU A 84 11.15 -5.54 12.37
CA GLU A 84 11.95 -6.62 11.81
C GLU A 84 11.07 -7.74 11.24
N ILE A 85 10.09 -8.20 12.02
CA ILE A 85 9.16 -9.26 11.62
C ILE A 85 8.32 -8.79 10.43
N PHE A 86 7.82 -7.55 10.47
CA PHE A 86 7.06 -6.95 9.40
C PHE A 86 7.88 -6.83 8.11
N LYS A 87 9.16 -6.45 8.19
CA LYS A 87 10.05 -6.38 7.02
C LYS A 87 10.10 -7.72 6.29
N VAL A 88 10.26 -8.83 7.02
CA VAL A 88 10.27 -10.18 6.43
C VAL A 88 8.96 -10.49 5.70
N ALA A 89 7.81 -10.15 6.31
CA ALA A 89 6.51 -10.35 5.68
C ALA A 89 6.28 -9.45 4.46
N TYR A 90 6.69 -8.20 4.55
CA TYR A 90 6.53 -7.19 3.51
C TYR A 90 7.39 -7.52 2.28
N GLU A 91 8.66 -7.88 2.46
CA GLU A 91 9.55 -8.27 1.36
C GLU A 91 9.03 -9.48 0.58
N ARG A 92 8.33 -10.40 1.25
CA ARG A 92 7.66 -11.55 0.60
C ARG A 92 6.38 -11.17 -0.14
N THR A 93 5.73 -10.07 0.23
CA THR A 93 4.40 -9.70 -0.28
C THR A 93 4.48 -8.61 -1.36
N ALA A 94 5.39 -7.64 -1.20
CA ALA A 94 5.53 -6.44 -2.02
C ALA A 94 6.27 -6.70 -3.34
N THR A 95 5.71 -7.59 -4.16
CA THR A 95 6.24 -7.88 -5.50
C THR A 95 5.56 -7.01 -6.57
N ILE A 96 6.26 -6.81 -7.70
CA ILE A 96 5.74 -6.03 -8.83
C ILE A 96 4.49 -6.70 -9.42
N GLU A 97 4.47 -8.02 -9.47
CA GLU A 97 3.34 -8.83 -9.94
C GLU A 97 2.13 -8.57 -9.06
N LYS A 98 2.29 -8.59 -7.73
CA LYS A 98 1.20 -8.34 -6.78
C LYS A 98 0.64 -6.93 -6.94
N ALA A 99 1.51 -5.94 -7.12
CA ALA A 99 1.10 -4.56 -7.37
C ALA A 99 0.28 -4.46 -8.67
N SER A 100 0.79 -5.02 -9.77
CA SER A 100 0.11 -5.02 -11.07
C SER A 100 -1.26 -5.71 -11.02
N GLU A 101 -1.34 -6.88 -10.37
CA GLU A 101 -2.60 -7.60 -10.12
C GLU A 101 -3.59 -6.76 -9.30
N ALA A 102 -3.12 -6.06 -8.26
CA ALA A 102 -3.97 -5.25 -7.40
C ALA A 102 -4.64 -4.09 -8.17
N PHE A 103 -3.88 -3.40 -9.02
CA PHE A 103 -4.39 -2.35 -9.89
C PHE A 103 -5.39 -2.89 -10.92
N LYS A 104 -5.07 -4.00 -11.58
CA LYS A 104 -5.98 -4.69 -12.52
C LYS A 104 -7.29 -5.13 -11.86
N ALA A 105 -7.21 -5.80 -10.72
CA ALA A 105 -8.38 -6.35 -10.01
C ALA A 105 -9.35 -5.27 -9.50
N THR A 106 -8.91 -4.02 -9.43
CA THR A 106 -9.69 -2.87 -8.96
C THR A 106 -10.13 -1.94 -10.08
N GLY A 107 -9.89 -2.32 -11.34
CA GLY A 107 -10.26 -1.51 -12.51
C GLY A 107 -9.37 -0.28 -12.72
N ILE A 108 -8.28 -0.14 -11.97
CA ILE A 108 -7.28 0.90 -12.15
C ILE A 108 -6.21 0.36 -13.10
N PHE A 109 -6.63 0.06 -14.32
CA PHE A 109 -5.78 -0.48 -15.36
C PHE A 109 -6.29 0.04 -16.71
N PRO A 110 -5.40 0.33 -17.69
CA PRO A 110 -5.84 0.75 -19.01
C PRO A 110 -6.84 -0.26 -19.59
N LEU A 111 -7.97 0.22 -20.08
CA LEU A 111 -8.81 -0.58 -20.95
C LEU A 111 -8.07 -0.66 -22.28
N ASP A 112 -7.91 -1.86 -22.83
CA ASP A 112 -7.45 -2.01 -24.20
C ASP A 112 -8.47 -1.28 -25.11
N THR A 113 -8.08 -0.11 -25.62
CA THR A 113 -8.80 0.66 -26.64
C THR A 113 -8.25 0.34 -28.01
#